data_AF-A0A933G4W7-F1
#
_entry.id   AF-A0A933G4W7-F1
#
_cell.length_a   1.000
_cell.length_b   1.000
_cell.length_c   1.000
_cell.angle_alpha   90.00
_cell.angle_beta   90.00
_cell.angle_gamma   90.00
#
_symmetry.space_group_name_H-M   'P 1'
#
loop_
_entity.id
_entity.type
_entity.pdbx_description
1 polymer ?
#
loop_
_entity_poly.entity_id
_entity_poly.type
_entity_poly.pdbx_seq_one_letter_code
_entity_poly.pdbx_strand_id
1 'polypeptide(L)'
;MIIDCHTHIWESVEQLGRGTGLWNTQVRGGAPLVLRKANPETHLAAAKPVDKTFVLAFQSHYLDAHIPNEYVARYVKRHPGRLIGFASVDPSRPHEAIDELRRACEMGLKGVSIWPAAQDFHPVCSAAMRVYTEIQRLRMPVLFHQDVRASSASKMEFARPYLLDEVAREFPDLKMVVTQFGYPWTHETIALLGKHENVFADVSGIVQQPWHAYNALVLASQAGVMDALLFGSNFPYSTAAESIEALYSINQFCHGTNLPTIPREQLRRIVERDSLKLLGIDMDDIPVVREPETTVVQTDD
;
A
#
# COMPACT_ATOMS: atom_id res chain seq x y z
N MET A 1 6.39 -15.53 11.17
CA MET A 1 5.22 -14.63 11.23
C MET A 1 4.89 -14.23 9.80
N ILE A 2 3.63 -14.22 9.39
CA ILE A 2 3.17 -13.82 8.06
C ILE A 2 2.30 -12.57 8.21
N ILE A 3 2.65 -11.51 7.48
CA ILE A 3 1.96 -10.22 7.50
C ILE A 3 1.46 -9.92 6.10
N ASP A 4 0.15 -9.80 5.94
CA ASP A 4 -0.48 -9.34 4.71
C ASP A 4 -0.51 -7.81 4.67
N CYS A 5 0.37 -7.20 3.87
CA CYS A 5 0.57 -5.75 3.89
C CYS A 5 -0.45 -4.96 3.04
N HIS A 6 -1.42 -5.60 2.39
CA HIS A 6 -2.30 -4.90 1.46
C HIS A 6 -3.68 -5.54 1.40
N THR A 7 -4.62 -5.02 2.18
CA THR A 7 -6.04 -5.37 2.09
C THR A 7 -6.94 -4.14 2.17
N HIS A 8 -8.11 -4.24 1.53
CA HIS A 8 -9.10 -3.18 1.47
C HIS A 8 -10.40 -3.61 2.11
N ILE A 9 -11.15 -2.65 2.65
CA ILE A 9 -12.50 -2.86 3.15
C ILE A 9 -13.43 -1.73 2.71
N TRP A 10 -14.71 -2.04 2.57
CA TRP A 10 -15.77 -1.04 2.42
C TRP A 10 -17.08 -1.57 3.00
N GLU A 11 -17.91 -0.67 3.52
CA GLU A 11 -19.28 -0.95 3.96
C GLU A 11 -20.22 -1.06 2.77
N SER A 12 -20.05 -0.17 1.78
CA SER A 12 -20.96 -0.06 0.65
C SER A 12 -20.24 0.37 -0.64
N VAL A 13 -20.86 0.14 -1.79
CA VAL A 13 -20.27 0.44 -3.09
C VAL A 13 -20.24 1.94 -3.39
N GLU A 14 -21.12 2.70 -2.73
CA GLU A 14 -21.19 4.16 -2.80
C GLU A 14 -19.90 4.80 -2.28
N GLN A 15 -19.25 4.20 -1.28
CA GLN A 15 -17.95 4.66 -0.77
C GLN A 15 -16.84 4.63 -1.83
N LEU A 16 -17.04 3.92 -2.93
CA LEU A 16 -16.06 3.82 -4.01
C LEU A 16 -16.25 4.91 -5.07
N GLY A 17 -17.35 5.67 -5.04
CA GLY A 17 -17.61 6.78 -5.96
C GLY A 17 -17.45 6.41 -7.45
N ARG A 18 -16.86 7.33 -8.22
CA ARG A 18 -16.39 7.07 -9.60
C ARG A 18 -15.15 6.17 -9.65
N GLY A 19 -14.57 5.86 -8.49
CA GLY A 19 -13.55 4.85 -8.31
C GLY A 19 -14.09 3.43 -8.25
N THR A 20 -15.41 3.19 -8.33
CA THR A 20 -15.97 1.82 -8.43
C THR A 20 -15.28 0.97 -9.49
N GLY A 21 -14.89 1.57 -10.62
CA GLY A 21 -14.07 0.90 -11.65
C GLY A 21 -12.77 0.33 -11.09
N LEU A 22 -12.08 1.06 -10.20
CA LEU A 22 -10.85 0.63 -9.53
C LEU A 22 -10.98 -0.70 -8.79
N TRP A 23 -12.21 -1.04 -8.42
CA TRP A 23 -12.58 -2.22 -7.65
C TRP A 23 -13.29 -3.30 -8.49
N ASN A 24 -13.44 -3.04 -9.79
CA ASN A 24 -14.06 -3.97 -10.73
C ASN A 24 -13.10 -5.10 -11.10
N THR A 25 -13.63 -6.30 -11.27
CA THR A 25 -12.86 -7.50 -11.62
C THR A 25 -12.68 -7.69 -13.13
N GLN A 26 -13.36 -6.88 -13.95
CA GLN A 26 -13.31 -6.96 -15.41
C GLN A 26 -12.66 -5.74 -16.04
N VAL A 27 -11.67 -6.00 -16.91
CA VAL A 27 -10.75 -4.99 -17.48
C VAL A 27 -11.27 -4.37 -18.79
N ARG A 28 -12.22 -5.01 -19.48
CA ARG A 28 -12.84 -4.50 -20.72
C ARG A 28 -14.25 -5.03 -20.93
N GLY A 29 -15.10 -4.18 -21.51
CA GLY A 29 -16.43 -4.54 -22.03
C GLY A 29 -17.56 -4.11 -21.09
N GLY A 30 -18.67 -3.62 -21.66
CA GLY A 30 -19.89 -3.16 -20.97
C GLY A 30 -20.67 -4.26 -20.22
N ALA A 31 -19.97 -5.26 -19.69
CA ALA A 31 -20.48 -6.22 -18.75
C ALA A 31 -20.74 -5.54 -17.39
N PRO A 32 -21.70 -6.04 -16.60
CA PRO A 32 -22.07 -5.43 -15.34
C PRO A 32 -20.91 -5.43 -14.35
N LEU A 33 -20.83 -4.37 -13.53
CA LEU A 33 -19.87 -4.22 -12.45
C LEU A 33 -19.96 -5.42 -11.50
N VAL A 34 -18.87 -6.20 -11.37
CA VAL A 34 -18.80 -7.32 -10.41
C VAL A 34 -17.80 -6.96 -9.32
N LEU A 35 -18.33 -6.38 -8.23
CA LEU A 35 -17.58 -6.08 -7.02
C LEU A 35 -17.61 -7.26 -6.05
N ARG A 36 -16.45 -7.59 -5.48
CA ARG A 36 -16.36 -8.56 -4.39
C ARG A 36 -16.81 -7.91 -3.07
N LYS A 37 -17.34 -8.70 -2.14
CA LYS A 37 -17.68 -8.21 -0.80
C LYS A 37 -16.41 -8.00 0.02
N ALA A 38 -16.19 -6.79 0.51
CA ALA A 38 -15.04 -6.44 1.33
C ALA A 38 -15.45 -5.89 2.72
N ASN A 39 -16.48 -6.49 3.32
CA ASN A 39 -16.90 -6.09 4.65
C ASN A 39 -15.98 -6.71 5.72
N PRO A 40 -16.06 -6.27 6.99
CA PRO A 40 -15.20 -6.75 8.08
C PRO A 40 -15.21 -8.27 8.29
N GLU A 41 -16.37 -8.92 8.06
CA GLU A 41 -16.55 -10.36 8.23
C GLU A 41 -15.82 -11.15 7.14
N THR A 42 -16.00 -10.76 5.87
CA THR A 42 -15.31 -11.41 4.75
C THR A 42 -13.81 -11.16 4.80
N HIS A 43 -13.39 -9.97 5.22
CA HIS A 43 -11.98 -9.65 5.43
C HIS A 43 -11.34 -10.53 6.52
N LEU A 44 -11.95 -10.66 7.70
CA LEU A 44 -11.43 -11.53 8.77
C LEU A 44 -11.32 -12.99 8.33
N ALA A 45 -12.29 -13.48 7.56
CA ALA A 45 -12.27 -14.83 7.04
C ALA A 45 -11.09 -15.05 6.07
N ALA A 46 -10.85 -14.09 5.16
CA ALA A 46 -9.73 -14.13 4.23
C ALA A 46 -8.36 -13.98 4.90
N ALA A 47 -8.29 -13.27 6.03
CA ALA A 47 -7.07 -13.04 6.81
C ALA A 47 -6.74 -14.18 7.78
N LYS A 48 -7.53 -15.27 7.87
CA LYS A 48 -7.23 -16.43 8.73
C LYS A 48 -5.83 -17.06 8.53
N PRO A 49 -5.28 -17.16 7.30
CA PRO A 49 -3.98 -17.78 7.08
C PRO A 49 -2.77 -16.94 7.54
N VAL A 50 -2.98 -15.70 7.96
CA VAL A 50 -1.90 -14.76 8.33
C VAL A 50 -2.01 -14.32 9.77
N ASP A 51 -0.87 -13.97 10.36
CA ASP A 51 -0.79 -13.51 11.75
C ASP A 51 -1.37 -12.09 11.88
N LYS A 52 -1.01 -11.22 10.92
CA LYS A 52 -1.43 -9.82 10.88
C LYS A 52 -1.79 -9.37 9.46
N THR A 53 -2.62 -8.34 9.35
CA THR A 53 -3.03 -7.75 8.06
C THR A 53 -3.21 -6.24 8.16
N PHE A 54 -2.78 -5.53 7.12
CA PHE A 54 -2.92 -4.07 6.99
C PHE A 54 -4.26 -3.76 6.33
N VAL A 55 -5.08 -2.97 7.01
CA VAL A 55 -6.38 -2.53 6.52
C VAL A 55 -6.26 -1.09 6.03
N LEU A 56 -6.43 -0.89 4.73
CA LEU A 56 -6.20 0.39 4.09
C LEU A 56 -7.52 1.18 3.94
N ALA A 57 -7.54 2.42 4.44
CA ALA A 57 -8.56 3.40 4.09
C ALA A 57 -8.32 3.95 2.68
N PHE A 58 -9.26 4.72 2.14
CA PHE A 58 -9.11 5.37 0.84
C PHE A 58 -9.93 6.66 0.75
N GLN A 59 -9.32 7.74 0.30
CA GLN A 59 -10.01 9.00 0.01
C GLN A 59 -9.54 9.58 -1.32
N SER A 60 -10.48 9.96 -2.18
CA SER A 60 -10.21 10.70 -3.41
C SER A 60 -11.33 11.70 -3.66
N HIS A 61 -11.02 12.99 -3.54
CA HIS A 61 -11.95 14.05 -3.95
C HIS A 61 -12.15 14.03 -5.46
N TYR A 62 -11.11 13.67 -6.21
CA TYR A 62 -11.18 13.54 -7.65
C TYR A 62 -12.23 12.52 -8.08
N LEU A 63 -12.28 11.35 -7.43
CA LEU A 63 -13.23 10.29 -7.79
C LEU A 63 -14.52 10.31 -6.98
N ASP A 64 -14.68 11.24 -6.03
CA ASP A 64 -15.79 11.23 -5.06
C ASP A 64 -15.87 9.89 -4.31
N ALA A 65 -14.70 9.34 -3.96
CA ALA A 65 -14.55 8.05 -3.29
C ALA A 65 -14.03 8.28 -1.88
N HIS A 66 -14.64 7.64 -0.88
CA HIS A 66 -14.30 7.83 0.51
C HIS A 66 -14.66 6.61 1.38
N ILE A 67 -13.63 5.91 1.81
CA ILE A 67 -13.61 4.92 2.90
C ILE A 67 -12.99 5.63 4.11
N PRO A 68 -13.79 6.05 5.11
CA PRO A 68 -13.32 6.92 6.19
C PRO A 68 -12.25 6.28 7.09
N ASN A 69 -11.31 7.08 7.55
CA ASN A 69 -10.28 6.65 8.51
C ASN A 69 -10.90 6.15 9.83
N GLU A 70 -11.99 6.76 10.29
CA GLU A 70 -12.72 6.34 11.49
C GLU A 70 -13.33 4.94 11.31
N TYR A 71 -13.78 4.60 10.11
CA TYR A 71 -14.33 3.27 9.83
C TYR A 71 -13.24 2.21 9.98
N VAL A 72 -12.07 2.43 9.37
CA VAL A 72 -10.91 1.55 9.52
C VAL A 72 -10.46 1.50 10.98
N ALA A 73 -10.32 2.64 11.66
CA ALA A 73 -9.92 2.72 13.06
C ALA A 73 -10.86 1.93 13.99
N ARG A 74 -12.18 2.05 13.81
CA ARG A 74 -13.17 1.28 14.57
C ARG A 74 -13.04 -0.21 14.32
N TYR A 75 -12.77 -0.62 13.09
CA TYR A 75 -12.61 -2.03 12.75
C TYR A 75 -11.34 -2.63 13.35
N VAL A 76 -10.18 -1.98 13.19
CA VAL A 76 -8.91 -2.51 13.69
C VAL A 76 -8.88 -2.59 15.22
N LYS A 77 -9.54 -1.66 15.92
CA LYS A 77 -9.72 -1.71 17.40
C LYS A 77 -10.46 -2.95 17.90
N ARG A 78 -11.23 -3.65 17.07
CA ARG A 78 -11.89 -4.91 17.45
C ARG A 78 -10.92 -6.09 17.52
N HIS A 79 -9.76 -5.99 16.85
CA HIS A 79 -8.76 -7.05 16.74
C HIS A 79 -7.32 -6.49 16.74
N PRO A 80 -6.89 -5.75 17.78
CA PRO A 80 -5.64 -4.98 17.79
C PRO A 80 -4.37 -5.84 17.68
N GLY A 81 -4.44 -7.12 18.06
CA GLY A 81 -3.34 -8.07 17.88
C GLY A 81 -3.16 -8.58 16.45
N ARG A 82 -4.14 -8.35 15.56
CA ARG A 82 -4.17 -8.91 14.20
C ARG A 82 -4.32 -7.87 13.09
N LEU A 83 -5.04 -6.77 13.35
CA LEU A 83 -5.35 -5.76 12.35
C LEU A 83 -4.56 -4.49 12.61
N ILE A 84 -3.99 -3.92 11.54
CA ILE A 84 -3.23 -2.67 11.60
C ILE A 84 -3.83 -1.71 10.59
N GLY A 85 -4.30 -0.55 11.04
CA GLY A 85 -5.00 0.39 10.18
C GLY A 85 -4.04 1.36 9.51
N PHE A 86 -4.26 1.60 8.23
CA PHE A 86 -3.58 2.65 7.47
C PHE A 86 -4.62 3.72 7.09
N ALA A 87 -4.27 4.97 7.37
CA ALA A 87 -5.08 6.12 7.00
C ALA A 87 -4.99 6.39 5.50
N SER A 88 -5.97 7.08 4.94
CA SER A 88 -5.85 7.72 3.64
C SER A 88 -6.09 9.21 3.79
N VAL A 89 -5.33 9.97 3.02
CA VAL A 89 -5.43 11.41 2.90
C VAL A 89 -5.31 11.79 1.44
N ASP A 90 -5.85 12.93 1.05
CA ASP A 90 -5.79 13.44 -0.32
C ASP A 90 -4.79 14.62 -0.45
N PRO A 91 -3.59 14.39 -1.01
CA PRO A 91 -2.57 15.42 -1.13
C PRO A 91 -2.94 16.62 -2.01
N SER A 92 -4.02 16.53 -2.81
CA SER A 92 -4.55 17.69 -3.55
C SER A 92 -5.09 18.78 -2.62
N ARG A 93 -5.38 18.44 -1.35
CA ARG A 93 -5.84 19.35 -0.29
C ARG A 93 -4.89 19.28 0.91
N PRO A 94 -3.69 19.87 0.81
CA PRO A 94 -2.60 19.60 1.76
C PRO A 94 -2.91 20.02 3.21
N HIS A 95 -3.69 21.08 3.43
CA HIS A 95 -4.07 21.50 4.78
C HIS A 95 -5.00 20.48 5.46
N GLU A 96 -6.07 20.10 4.76
CA GLU A 96 -7.01 19.07 5.24
C GLU A 96 -6.32 17.72 5.43
N ALA A 97 -5.42 17.34 4.50
CA ALA A 97 -4.64 16.12 4.59
C ALA A 97 -3.73 16.09 5.83
N ILE A 98 -3.03 17.18 6.14
CA ILE A 98 -2.15 17.26 7.31
C ILE A 98 -2.95 17.17 8.62
N ASP A 99 -4.09 17.85 8.71
CA ASP A 99 -4.95 17.75 9.89
C ASP A 99 -5.49 16.32 10.05
N GLU A 100 -5.88 15.68 8.94
CA GLU A 100 -6.34 14.30 8.95
C GLU A 100 -5.26 13.30 9.36
N LEU A 101 -4.00 13.50 8.94
CA LEU A 101 -2.87 12.67 9.40
C LEU A 101 -2.71 12.70 10.91
N ARG A 102 -2.88 13.88 11.54
CA ARG A 102 -2.78 14.02 13.00
C ARG A 102 -3.92 13.28 13.70
N ARG A 103 -5.16 13.46 13.22
CA ARG A 103 -6.33 12.71 13.73
C ARG A 103 -6.16 11.20 13.55
N ALA A 104 -5.66 10.76 12.40
CA ALA A 104 -5.37 9.36 12.13
C ALA A 104 -4.36 8.76 13.13
N CYS A 105 -3.30 9.52 13.45
CA CYS A 105 -2.33 9.13 14.46
C CYS A 105 -2.98 8.98 15.85
N GLU A 106 -3.80 9.94 16.27
CA GLU A 106 -4.58 9.89 17.52
C GLU A 106 -5.56 8.71 17.57
N MET A 107 -6.10 8.31 16.42
CA MET A 107 -6.95 7.13 16.28
C MET A 107 -6.19 5.81 16.39
N GLY A 108 -4.86 5.83 16.35
CA GLY A 108 -3.97 4.67 16.40
C GLY A 108 -3.69 4.04 15.04
N LEU A 109 -3.96 4.75 13.94
CA LEU A 109 -3.55 4.30 12.60
C LEU A 109 -2.03 4.42 12.46
N LYS A 110 -1.41 3.46 11.75
CA LYS A 110 0.02 3.20 11.81
C LYS A 110 0.77 3.48 10.51
N GLY A 111 0.06 3.81 9.44
CA GLY A 111 0.65 4.14 8.15
C GLY A 111 -0.36 4.88 7.27
N VAL A 112 0.08 5.26 6.08
CA VAL A 112 -0.74 6.05 5.13
C VAL A 112 -0.82 5.32 3.80
N SER A 113 -1.99 5.35 3.17
CA SER A 113 -2.24 4.87 1.81
C SER A 113 -2.59 6.05 0.91
N ILE A 114 -1.88 6.14 -0.21
CA ILE A 114 -1.97 7.23 -1.20
C ILE A 114 -2.02 6.62 -2.60
N TRP A 115 -2.86 7.17 -3.47
CA TRP A 115 -3.05 6.70 -4.83
C TRP A 115 -3.01 7.86 -5.83
N PRO A 116 -1.81 8.30 -6.26
CA PRO A 116 -1.66 9.52 -7.07
C PRO A 116 -2.50 9.53 -8.35
N ALA A 117 -2.54 8.42 -9.08
CA ALA A 117 -3.35 8.27 -10.29
C ALA A 117 -4.86 8.37 -10.05
N ALA A 118 -5.36 7.90 -8.90
CA ALA A 118 -6.77 7.95 -8.54
C ALA A 118 -7.16 9.22 -7.77
N GLN A 119 -6.19 9.96 -7.24
CA GLN A 119 -6.38 11.21 -6.49
C GLN A 119 -6.06 12.45 -7.34
N ASP A 120 -5.64 12.27 -8.60
CA ASP A 120 -5.34 13.33 -9.57
C ASP A 120 -4.27 14.33 -9.08
N PHE A 121 -3.10 13.81 -8.68
CA PHE A 121 -1.96 14.66 -8.40
C PHE A 121 -0.64 14.03 -8.83
N HIS A 122 0.30 14.88 -9.22
CA HIS A 122 1.67 14.46 -9.52
C HIS A 122 2.44 14.21 -8.20
N PRO A 123 3.11 13.05 -7.99
CA PRO A 123 3.77 12.69 -6.73
C PRO A 123 4.71 13.76 -6.16
N VAL A 124 5.47 14.45 -7.01
CA VAL A 124 6.44 15.48 -6.57
C VAL A 124 5.88 16.92 -6.54
N CYS A 125 4.56 17.10 -6.67
CA CYS A 125 3.99 18.45 -6.60
C CYS A 125 4.18 19.04 -5.20
N SER A 126 4.30 20.37 -5.10
CA SER A 126 4.58 21.03 -3.82
C SER A 126 3.55 20.72 -2.72
N ALA A 127 2.30 20.46 -3.09
CA ALA A 127 1.26 20.05 -2.15
C ALA A 127 1.54 18.65 -1.57
N ALA A 128 1.88 17.68 -2.41
CA ALA A 128 2.23 16.32 -1.99
C ALA A 128 3.50 16.29 -1.13
N MET A 129 4.55 17.03 -1.53
CA MET A 129 5.80 17.11 -0.76
C MET A 129 5.59 17.66 0.67
N ARG A 130 4.66 18.61 0.85
CA ARG A 130 4.27 19.10 2.20
C ARG A 130 3.59 18.00 3.02
N VAL A 131 2.72 17.21 2.40
CA VAL A 131 2.06 16.08 3.08
C VAL A 131 3.09 15.03 3.47
N TYR A 132 4.02 14.66 2.58
CA TYR A 132 5.09 13.70 2.88
C TYR A 132 6.00 14.15 4.01
N THR A 133 6.26 15.46 4.13
CA THR A 133 7.00 16.03 5.26
C THR A 133 6.32 15.69 6.60
N GLU A 134 4.99 15.86 6.68
CA GLU A 134 4.24 15.52 7.89
C GLU A 134 4.20 14.01 8.14
N ILE A 135 4.05 13.20 7.09
CA ILE A 135 4.05 11.74 7.22
C ILE A 135 5.38 11.24 7.78
N GLN A 136 6.51 11.74 7.27
CA GLN A 136 7.84 11.40 7.80
C GLN A 136 7.98 11.86 9.25
N ARG A 137 7.49 13.05 9.61
CA ARG A 137 7.49 13.56 10.99
C ARG A 137 6.72 12.64 11.94
N LEU A 138 5.60 12.09 11.49
CA LEU A 138 4.78 11.13 12.23
C LEU A 138 5.35 9.70 12.20
N ARG A 139 6.45 9.46 11.47
CA ARG A 139 7.09 8.14 11.28
C ARG A 139 6.12 7.08 10.75
N MET A 140 5.18 7.49 9.90
CA MET A 140 4.22 6.60 9.28
C MET A 140 4.75 6.15 7.91
N PRO A 141 4.84 4.84 7.61
CA PRO A 141 5.14 4.37 6.26
C PRO A 141 4.01 4.75 5.28
N VAL A 142 4.37 4.92 4.01
CA VAL A 142 3.42 5.24 2.92
C VAL A 142 3.34 4.08 1.93
N LEU A 143 2.12 3.62 1.67
CA LEU A 143 1.81 2.74 0.54
C LEU A 143 1.35 3.59 -0.64
N PHE A 144 2.10 3.50 -1.74
CA PHE A 144 1.74 4.11 -3.01
C PHE A 144 1.00 3.10 -3.89
N HIS A 145 -0.29 3.34 -4.09
CA HIS A 145 -1.12 2.52 -4.96
C HIS A 145 -0.77 2.70 -6.43
N GLN A 146 -0.57 1.56 -7.11
CA GLN A 146 -0.09 1.45 -8.49
C GLN A 146 -1.13 0.88 -9.44
N ASP A 147 -2.32 0.51 -8.95
CA ASP A 147 -3.36 0.01 -9.85
C ASP A 147 -3.84 1.15 -10.76
N VAL A 148 -3.73 0.94 -12.06
CA VAL A 148 -4.14 1.91 -13.10
C VAL A 148 -5.11 1.29 -14.10
N ARG A 149 -5.36 -0.02 -14.02
CA ARG A 149 -6.13 -0.74 -15.04
C ARG A 149 -7.62 -0.60 -14.85
N ALA A 150 -8.02 -0.33 -13.62
CA ALA A 150 -9.38 -0.59 -13.20
C ALA A 150 -10.30 0.64 -13.39
N SER A 151 -9.76 1.86 -13.52
CA SER A 151 -10.57 3.06 -13.85
C SER A 151 -9.99 3.88 -14.98
N SER A 152 -10.80 4.13 -16.01
CA SER A 152 -10.46 5.04 -17.11
C SER A 152 -10.34 6.51 -16.67
N ALA A 153 -10.81 6.85 -15.47
CA ALA A 153 -10.60 8.17 -14.88
C ALA A 153 -9.20 8.31 -14.26
N SER A 154 -8.53 7.21 -13.92
CA SER A 154 -7.20 7.27 -13.29
C SER A 154 -6.14 7.71 -14.29
N LYS A 155 -5.30 8.67 -13.86
CA LYS A 155 -4.24 9.23 -14.69
C LYS A 155 -2.98 8.41 -14.55
N MET A 156 -2.81 7.50 -15.50
CA MET A 156 -1.75 6.49 -15.50
C MET A 156 -0.34 7.10 -15.35
N GLU A 157 -0.11 8.30 -15.90
CA GLU A 157 1.15 9.01 -15.78
C GLU A 157 1.59 9.26 -14.33
N PHE A 158 0.64 9.45 -13.40
CA PHE A 158 0.94 9.71 -11.99
C PHE A 158 1.24 8.45 -11.17
N ALA A 159 0.96 7.26 -11.71
CA ALA A 159 1.34 6.02 -11.06
C ALA A 159 2.79 5.63 -11.34
N ARG A 160 3.47 6.18 -12.36
CA ARG A 160 4.79 5.68 -12.77
C ARG A 160 5.80 5.65 -11.60
N PRO A 161 6.36 4.48 -11.24
CA PRO A 161 7.24 4.35 -10.08
C PRO A 161 8.41 5.34 -10.09
N TYR A 162 9.03 5.63 -11.24
CA TYR A 162 10.18 6.56 -11.28
C TYR A 162 9.89 7.94 -10.66
N LEU A 163 8.61 8.38 -10.63
CA LEU A 163 8.21 9.63 -9.99
C LEU A 163 8.47 9.65 -8.49
N LEU A 164 8.55 8.48 -7.86
CA LEU A 164 8.87 8.32 -6.45
C LEU A 164 10.37 8.45 -6.17
N ASP A 165 11.23 8.48 -7.20
CA ASP A 165 12.67 8.65 -7.03
C ASP A 165 13.02 9.96 -6.32
N GLU A 166 12.37 11.05 -6.72
CA GLU A 166 12.58 12.36 -6.11
C GLU A 166 12.03 12.41 -4.69
N VAL A 167 10.87 11.81 -4.45
CA VAL A 167 10.33 11.66 -3.09
C VAL A 167 11.32 10.91 -2.20
N ALA A 168 11.90 9.82 -2.68
CA ALA A 168 12.89 9.02 -1.96
C ALA A 168 14.18 9.79 -1.66
N ARG A 169 14.64 10.64 -2.60
CA ARG A 169 15.84 11.47 -2.38
C ARG A 169 15.60 12.57 -1.35
N GLU A 170 14.44 13.21 -1.37
CA GLU A 170 14.15 14.31 -0.44
C GLU A 170 13.69 13.84 0.94
N PHE A 171 13.14 12.63 1.02
CA PHE A 171 12.71 11.99 2.27
C PHE A 171 13.41 10.65 2.45
N PRO A 172 14.74 10.63 2.65
CA PRO A 172 15.51 9.38 2.69
C PRO A 172 15.11 8.48 3.86
N ASP A 173 14.51 9.03 4.93
CA ASP A 173 14.04 8.25 6.10
C ASP A 173 12.59 7.75 5.96
N LEU A 174 11.84 8.25 4.95
CA LEU A 174 10.47 7.85 4.72
C LEU A 174 10.41 6.42 4.16
N LYS A 175 9.73 5.54 4.89
CA LYS A 175 9.45 4.17 4.44
C LYS A 175 8.34 4.18 3.41
N MET A 176 8.64 3.74 2.18
CA MET A 176 7.68 3.75 1.08
C MET A 176 7.49 2.34 0.54
N VAL A 177 6.25 1.98 0.24
CA VAL A 177 5.89 0.70 -0.38
C VAL A 177 5.22 0.96 -1.72
N VAL A 178 5.83 0.49 -2.79
CA VAL A 178 5.23 0.50 -4.14
C VAL A 178 4.36 -0.74 -4.29
N THR A 179 3.04 -0.55 -4.37
CA THR A 179 2.12 -1.69 -4.42
C THR A 179 2.17 -2.45 -5.75
N GLN A 180 1.79 -3.73 -5.73
CA GLN A 180 1.76 -4.60 -6.91
C GLN A 180 3.05 -4.64 -7.72
N PHE A 181 4.20 -4.47 -7.06
CA PHE A 181 5.52 -4.39 -7.68
C PHE A 181 5.63 -3.24 -8.72
N GLY A 182 4.75 -2.23 -8.65
CA GLY A 182 4.66 -1.15 -9.63
C GLY A 182 4.22 -1.59 -11.02
N TYR A 183 3.50 -2.70 -11.12
CA TYR A 183 2.96 -3.18 -12.39
C TYR A 183 2.14 -2.08 -13.10
N PRO A 184 2.35 -1.81 -14.41
CA PRO A 184 3.18 -2.59 -15.35
C PRO A 184 4.66 -2.19 -15.45
N TRP A 185 5.12 -1.14 -14.76
CA TRP A 185 6.49 -0.62 -14.83
C TRP A 185 7.45 -1.27 -13.84
N THR A 186 7.43 -2.60 -13.77
CA THR A 186 8.20 -3.38 -12.79
C THR A 186 9.72 -3.13 -12.86
N HIS A 187 10.24 -2.75 -14.01
CA HIS A 187 11.65 -2.38 -14.20
C HIS A 187 12.03 -1.08 -13.49
N GLU A 188 11.13 -0.08 -13.47
CA GLU A 188 11.34 1.16 -12.71
C GLU A 188 11.33 0.85 -11.21
N THR A 189 10.40 0.00 -10.76
CA THR A 189 10.35 -0.45 -9.37
C THR A 189 11.65 -1.12 -8.96
N ILE A 190 12.19 -2.05 -9.76
CA ILE A 190 13.48 -2.72 -9.47
C ILE A 190 14.61 -1.70 -9.33
N ALA A 191 14.66 -0.69 -10.21
CA ALA A 191 15.66 0.36 -10.13
C ALA A 191 15.53 1.19 -8.83
N LEU A 192 14.32 1.50 -8.40
CA LEU A 192 14.08 2.21 -7.13
C LEU A 192 14.50 1.38 -5.92
N LEU A 193 14.11 0.10 -5.87
CA LEU A 193 14.46 -0.81 -4.78
C LEU A 193 15.97 -0.96 -4.63
N GLY A 194 16.70 -0.99 -5.76
CA GLY A 194 18.17 -1.07 -5.74
C GLY A 194 18.85 0.26 -5.40
N LYS A 195 18.15 1.39 -5.55
CA LYS A 195 18.70 2.73 -5.34
C LYS A 195 18.47 3.25 -3.91
N HIS A 196 17.35 2.89 -3.29
CA HIS A 196 16.89 3.50 -2.03
C HIS A 196 16.58 2.44 -0.97
N GLU A 197 17.31 2.47 0.15
CA GLU A 197 17.17 1.49 1.25
C GLU A 197 15.78 1.48 1.90
N ASN A 198 15.06 2.60 1.84
CA ASN A 198 13.75 2.79 2.46
C ASN A 198 12.58 2.68 1.47
N VAL A 199 12.84 2.20 0.25
CA VAL A 199 11.81 1.85 -0.73
C VAL A 199 11.65 0.33 -0.76
N PHE A 200 10.40 -0.10 -0.62
CA PHE A 200 9.95 -1.48 -0.66
C PHE A 200 8.88 -1.64 -1.73
N ALA A 201 8.52 -2.88 -2.06
CA ALA A 201 7.38 -3.16 -2.92
C ALA A 201 6.62 -4.40 -2.43
N ASP A 202 5.29 -4.40 -2.47
CA ASP A 202 4.56 -5.64 -2.22
C ASP A 202 4.30 -6.43 -3.52
N VAL A 203 4.06 -7.73 -3.38
CA VAL A 203 3.75 -8.64 -4.50
C VAL A 203 2.25 -8.84 -4.70
N SER A 204 1.40 -8.01 -4.09
CA SER A 204 -0.05 -8.16 -4.15
C SER A 204 -0.57 -7.91 -5.57
N GLY A 205 -1.64 -8.61 -5.99
CA GLY A 205 -2.23 -8.45 -7.33
C GLY A 205 -1.40 -8.96 -8.51
N ILE A 206 -0.07 -8.77 -8.51
CA ILE A 206 0.82 -9.25 -9.58
C ILE A 206 0.97 -10.77 -9.54
N VAL A 207 0.99 -11.41 -8.35
CA VAL A 207 1.10 -12.87 -8.23
C VAL A 207 -0.10 -13.62 -8.80
N GLN A 208 -1.26 -12.97 -8.92
CA GLN A 208 -2.43 -13.49 -9.65
C GLN A 208 -2.26 -13.42 -11.18
N GLN A 209 -1.15 -12.86 -11.68
CA GLN A 209 -0.76 -12.84 -13.09
C GLN A 209 0.56 -13.60 -13.25
N PRO A 210 0.51 -14.94 -13.31
CA PRO A 210 1.68 -15.76 -13.01
C PRO A 210 2.88 -15.48 -13.93
N TRP A 211 2.65 -15.19 -15.21
CA TRP A 211 3.72 -14.85 -16.14
C TRP A 211 4.38 -13.50 -15.82
N HIS A 212 3.59 -12.47 -15.48
CA HIS A 212 4.12 -11.16 -15.11
C HIS A 212 4.88 -11.24 -13.78
N ALA A 213 4.33 -11.94 -12.79
CA ALA A 213 4.99 -12.17 -11.51
C ALA A 213 6.30 -12.94 -11.67
N TYR A 214 6.30 -14.01 -12.47
CA TYR A 214 7.51 -14.80 -12.73
C TYR A 214 8.63 -13.93 -13.32
N ASN A 215 8.33 -13.15 -14.37
CA ASN A 215 9.32 -12.25 -14.98
C ASN A 215 9.82 -11.18 -13.98
N ALA A 216 8.90 -10.55 -13.24
CA ALA A 216 9.26 -9.53 -12.25
C ALA A 216 10.17 -10.10 -11.14
N LEU A 217 9.84 -11.27 -10.60
CA LEU A 217 10.60 -11.89 -9.51
C LEU A 217 11.95 -12.47 -9.96
N VAL A 218 12.06 -13.00 -11.19
CA VAL A 218 13.37 -13.39 -11.76
C VAL A 218 14.28 -12.18 -11.88
N LEU A 219 13.77 -11.07 -12.42
CA LEU A 219 14.55 -9.84 -12.56
C LEU A 219 14.92 -9.26 -11.18
N ALA A 220 14.01 -9.30 -10.22
CA ALA A 220 14.27 -8.88 -8.83
C ALA A 220 15.36 -9.73 -8.17
N SER A 221 15.33 -11.05 -8.38
CA SER A 221 16.36 -11.97 -7.88
C SER A 221 17.72 -11.68 -8.52
N GLN A 222 17.77 -11.42 -9.82
CA GLN A 222 19.02 -11.09 -10.53
C GLN A 222 19.59 -9.74 -10.10
N ALA A 223 18.72 -8.77 -9.83
CA ALA A 223 19.11 -7.45 -9.33
C ALA A 223 19.47 -7.45 -7.83
N GLY A 224 19.24 -8.55 -7.11
CA GLY A 224 19.54 -8.65 -5.67
C GLY A 224 18.58 -7.89 -4.77
N VAL A 225 17.37 -7.53 -5.25
CA VAL A 225 16.40 -6.68 -4.51
C VAL A 225 15.26 -7.47 -3.86
N MET A 226 15.36 -8.80 -3.79
CA MET A 226 14.32 -9.68 -3.23
C MET A 226 14.04 -9.41 -1.74
N ASP A 227 14.99 -8.80 -1.02
CA ASP A 227 14.85 -8.44 0.39
C ASP A 227 13.99 -7.20 0.63
N ALA A 228 13.75 -6.38 -0.40
CA ALA A 228 12.86 -5.22 -0.34
C ALA A 228 11.39 -5.58 -0.66
N LEU A 229 11.08 -6.85 -0.91
CA LEU A 229 9.73 -7.27 -1.32
C LEU A 229 8.86 -7.64 -0.12
N LEU A 230 7.60 -7.27 -0.08
CA LEU A 230 6.69 -7.59 1.01
C LEU A 230 5.54 -8.47 0.51
N PHE A 231 4.98 -9.29 1.39
CA PHE A 231 3.78 -10.04 1.08
C PHE A 231 2.53 -9.17 1.20
N GLY A 232 1.62 -9.31 0.23
CA GLY A 232 0.29 -8.71 0.26
C GLY A 232 -0.67 -9.50 -0.62
N SER A 233 -1.95 -9.58 -0.24
CA SER A 233 -2.96 -10.35 -0.99
C SER A 233 -3.78 -9.53 -1.98
N ASN A 234 -3.87 -8.21 -1.78
CA ASN A 234 -4.80 -7.33 -2.49
C ASN A 234 -6.26 -7.75 -2.28
N PHE A 235 -6.62 -8.20 -1.07
CA PHE A 235 -8.02 -8.46 -0.72
C PHE A 235 -8.87 -7.20 -1.02
N PRO A 236 -10.07 -7.35 -1.62
CA PRO A 236 -10.82 -8.59 -1.82
C PRO A 236 -10.53 -9.37 -3.11
N TYR A 237 -9.64 -8.91 -3.98
CA TYR A 237 -9.37 -9.55 -5.27
C TYR A 237 -8.74 -10.93 -5.14
N SER A 238 -7.92 -11.13 -4.12
CA SER A 238 -7.42 -12.44 -3.73
C SER A 238 -7.38 -12.55 -2.21
N THR A 239 -7.35 -13.77 -1.71
CA THR A 239 -7.12 -14.05 -0.30
C THR A 239 -5.64 -14.28 -0.03
N ALA A 240 -5.24 -14.23 1.24
CA ALA A 240 -3.87 -14.55 1.62
C ALA A 240 -3.49 -15.98 1.24
N ALA A 241 -4.40 -16.96 1.40
CA ALA A 241 -4.14 -18.35 1.02
C ALA A 241 -3.84 -18.50 -0.48
N GLU A 242 -4.71 -17.95 -1.33
CA GLU A 242 -4.54 -17.96 -2.79
C GLU A 242 -3.23 -17.26 -3.21
N SER A 243 -2.90 -16.14 -2.58
CA SER A 243 -1.69 -15.36 -2.90
C SER A 243 -0.41 -16.09 -2.49
N ILE A 244 -0.41 -16.76 -1.33
CA ILE A 244 0.71 -17.60 -0.87
C ILE A 244 0.89 -18.78 -1.84
N GLU A 245 -0.20 -19.46 -2.21
CA GLU A 245 -0.16 -20.57 -3.15
C GLU A 245 0.36 -20.14 -4.53
N ALA A 246 -0.12 -19.01 -5.05
CA ALA A 246 0.31 -18.46 -6.33
C ALA A 246 1.81 -18.13 -6.33
N LEU A 247 2.29 -17.42 -5.30
CA LEU A 247 3.71 -17.10 -5.15
C LEU A 247 4.57 -18.36 -5.03
N TYR A 248 4.08 -19.36 -4.32
CA TYR A 248 4.79 -20.61 -4.10
C TYR A 248 4.81 -21.53 -5.32
N SER A 249 3.85 -21.38 -6.21
CA SER A 249 3.73 -22.15 -7.46
C SER A 249 4.43 -21.47 -8.64
N ILE A 250 5.09 -20.32 -8.43
CA ILE A 250 5.62 -19.50 -9.53
C ILE A 250 6.63 -20.22 -10.44
N ASN A 251 7.38 -21.19 -9.90
CA ASN A 251 8.36 -21.98 -10.66
C ASN A 251 7.72 -23.08 -11.53
N GLN A 252 6.41 -23.31 -11.48
CA GLN A 252 5.76 -24.35 -12.29
C GLN A 252 5.99 -24.17 -13.79
N PHE A 253 6.13 -22.92 -14.28
CA PHE A 253 6.45 -22.64 -15.70
C PHE A 253 7.84 -23.11 -16.13
N CYS A 254 8.75 -23.30 -15.16
CA CYS A 254 10.12 -23.72 -15.44
C CYS A 254 10.21 -25.24 -15.65
N HIS A 255 9.22 -26.01 -15.22
CA HIS A 255 9.23 -27.47 -15.37
C HIS A 255 9.22 -27.86 -16.86
N GLY A 256 10.26 -28.60 -17.28
CA GLY A 256 10.41 -29.04 -18.67
C GLY A 256 10.90 -27.95 -19.63
N THR A 257 11.37 -26.81 -19.12
CA THR A 257 11.95 -25.71 -19.93
C THR A 257 13.36 -25.37 -19.43
N ASN A 258 14.07 -24.51 -20.18
CA ASN A 258 15.37 -23.95 -19.77
C ASN A 258 15.23 -22.60 -19.03
N LEU A 259 14.03 -22.27 -18.56
CA LEU A 259 13.77 -21.04 -17.83
C LEU A 259 14.39 -21.09 -16.42
N PRO A 260 14.97 -20.00 -15.91
CA PRO A 260 15.56 -19.97 -14.57
C PRO A 260 14.50 -20.21 -13.49
N THR A 261 14.87 -20.85 -12.40
CA THR A 261 13.99 -20.96 -11.23
C THR A 261 14.37 -19.92 -10.19
N ILE A 262 13.39 -19.46 -9.42
CA ILE A 262 13.64 -18.62 -8.24
C ILE A 262 13.86 -19.54 -7.04
N PRO A 263 14.95 -19.39 -6.25
CA PRO A 263 15.18 -20.22 -5.08
C PRO A 263 13.99 -20.20 -4.12
N ARG A 264 13.56 -21.38 -3.68
CA ARG A 264 12.39 -21.55 -2.79
C ARG A 264 12.50 -20.70 -1.52
N GLU A 265 13.71 -20.58 -0.99
CA GLU A 265 13.99 -19.75 0.18
C GLU A 265 13.67 -18.27 -0.04
N GLN A 266 14.01 -17.71 -1.21
CA GLN A 266 13.70 -16.31 -1.51
C GLN A 266 12.18 -16.08 -1.56
N LEU A 267 11.42 -16.98 -2.19
CA LEU A 267 9.96 -16.92 -2.21
C LEU A 267 9.37 -17.01 -0.79
N ARG A 268 9.92 -17.91 0.04
CA ARG A 268 9.51 -18.05 1.45
C ARG A 268 9.80 -16.79 2.25
N ARG A 269 10.97 -16.18 2.06
CA ARG A 269 11.35 -14.93 2.74
C ARG A 269 10.42 -13.77 2.43
N ILE A 270 9.80 -13.70 1.24
CA ILE A 270 8.76 -12.69 0.93
C ILE A 270 7.55 -12.87 1.85
N VAL A 271 7.06 -14.10 1.99
CA VAL A 271 5.86 -14.42 2.80
C VAL A 271 6.11 -14.23 4.29
N GLU A 272 7.27 -14.66 4.77
CA GLU A 272 7.60 -14.65 6.20
C GLU A 272 8.36 -13.38 6.65
N ARG A 273 8.45 -12.37 5.77
CA ARG A 273 9.18 -11.13 6.08
C ARG A 273 8.51 -10.38 7.22
N ASP A 274 9.32 -9.90 8.15
CA ASP A 274 8.85 -9.00 9.20
C ASP A 274 8.67 -7.59 8.65
N SER A 275 7.55 -7.39 7.94
CA SER A 275 7.20 -6.11 7.34
C SER A 275 7.01 -5.00 8.37
N LEU A 276 6.59 -5.33 9.61
CA LEU A 276 6.44 -4.31 10.66
C LEU A 276 7.79 -3.69 11.00
N LYS A 277 8.79 -4.54 11.22
CA LYS A 277 10.14 -4.09 11.52
C LYS A 277 10.74 -3.25 10.38
N LEU A 278 10.59 -3.69 9.13
CA LEU A 278 11.12 -2.97 7.97
C LEU A 278 10.48 -1.60 7.79
N LEU A 279 9.17 -1.51 8.05
CA LEU A 279 8.38 -0.30 7.92
C LEU A 279 8.37 0.57 9.18
N GLY A 280 9.10 0.19 10.24
CA GLY A 280 9.18 0.95 11.49
C GLY A 280 7.86 1.02 12.25
N ILE A 281 6.96 0.05 12.06
CA ILE A 281 5.67 -0.01 12.74
C ILE A 281 5.86 -0.68 14.10
N ASP A 282 5.80 0.13 15.16
CA ASP A 282 5.76 -0.37 16.53
C ASP A 282 4.31 -0.63 16.95
N MET A 283 4.06 -1.81 17.51
CA MET A 283 2.75 -2.22 18.03
C MET A 283 2.51 -1.74 19.47
N ASP A 284 3.57 -1.38 20.19
CA ASP A 284 3.53 -0.99 21.61
C ASP A 284 3.47 0.54 21.79
N ASP A 285 3.94 1.32 20.81
CA ASP A 285 3.88 2.79 20.84
C ASP A 285 2.50 3.31 20.37
N ILE A 286 1.69 3.87 21.27
CA ILE A 286 0.68 4.87 20.89
C ILE A 286 1.37 6.23 21.01
N PRO A 287 1.63 6.96 19.91
CA PRO A 287 2.28 8.27 20.01
C PRO A 287 1.36 9.24 20.76
N VAL A 288 1.80 9.67 21.94
CA VAL A 288 1.28 10.89 22.55
C VAL A 288 1.78 12.05 21.69
N VAL A 289 0.89 12.71 20.96
CA VAL A 289 1.20 13.95 20.23
C VAL A 289 1.68 14.96 21.28
N ARG A 290 3.01 15.17 21.37
CA ARG A 290 3.54 16.31 22.13
C ARG A 290 3.29 17.55 21.28
N GLU A 291 2.42 18.43 21.77
CA GLU A 291 2.21 19.75 21.19
C GLU A 291 3.56 20.50 21.11
N PRO A 292 3.79 21.30 20.06
CA PRO A 292 4.98 22.14 19.99
C PRO A 292 4.98 23.11 21.17
N GLU A 293 6.11 23.22 21.88
CA GLU A 293 6.31 24.18 22.95
C GLU A 293 5.93 25.57 22.45
N THR A 294 4.84 26.11 23.01
CA THR A 294 4.44 27.48 22.77
C THR A 294 5.43 28.37 23.50
N THR A 295 6.35 28.98 22.77
CA THR A 295 7.20 30.03 23.33
C THR A 295 6.31 31.20 23.72
N VAL A 296 5.97 31.28 25.01
CA VAL A 296 5.34 32.47 25.58
C VAL A 296 6.38 33.57 25.51
N VAL A 297 6.19 34.51 24.58
CA VAL A 297 6.92 35.77 24.59
C VAL A 297 6.49 36.51 25.84
N GLN A 298 7.35 36.53 26.86
CA GLN A 298 7.23 37.47 27.96
C GLN A 298 7.41 38.88 27.39
N THR A 299 6.33 39.66 27.38
CA THR A 299 6.41 41.10 27.25
C THR A 299 6.74 41.65 28.64
N ASP A 300 7.99 42.07 28.84
CA ASP A 300 8.39 42.86 29.99
C ASP A 300 7.86 44.30 29.83
N ASP A 301 7.28 44.81 30.92
CA ASP A 301 6.78 46.18 31.12
C ASP A 301 7.89 47.26 31.06
#